data_AF-X0U650-F1
#
_entry.id   AF-X0U650-F1
#
_cell.length_a   1.000
_cell.length_b   1.000
_cell.length_c   1.000
_cell.angle_alpha   90.00
_cell.angle_beta   90.00
_cell.angle_gamma   90.00
#
_symmetry.space_group_name_H-M   'P 1'
#
loop_
_entity.id
_entity.type
_entity.pdbx_description
1 polymer ?
#
loop_
_entity_poly.entity_id
_entity_poly.type
_entity_poly.pdbx_seq_one_letter_code
_entity_poly.pdbx_strand_id
1 'polypeptide(L)'
;LKGAQQYIKDFASPLNWGIYRNFYRGEFQHGIKGKRKYSVALIFAILRSMLPRIYFTNPQVVVTNEVPGYYLQSKIVQKIDNKMIRKTKLKQTLKELILDAGLCGTVPLLTGFDTEYGYDPRFKETVTDDEGKEIEIGGTLLQFDEKTGDRLEYNQNIIPGRPWADKIRPEFFMVPYGYDRLHKVPWEMRMYVRHLDDVKKDPRLVNAKDIKANAITTFDWMKEKKLHQMMPKQNFGDFVFLWEIRDLKTGRLMIIQEGHKKFLYNEKD
;
A
#
# COMPACT_ATOMS: atom_id res chain seq x y z
N LEU A 1 3.01 5.18 18.35
CA LEU A 1 2.33 3.89 18.10
C LEU A 1 1.05 3.73 18.94
N LYS A 2 1.14 3.51 20.26
CA LYS A 2 -0.06 3.30 21.11
C LYS A 2 -1.14 4.37 20.96
N GLY A 3 -0.77 5.65 20.90
CA GLY A 3 -1.75 6.75 20.72
C GLY A 3 -2.50 6.71 19.38
N ALA A 4 -1.85 6.30 18.29
CA ALA A 4 -2.52 6.16 16.99
C ALA A 4 -3.42 4.92 16.95
N GLN A 5 -2.99 3.82 17.59
CA GLN A 5 -3.83 2.63 17.75
C GLN A 5 -5.07 2.93 18.59
N GLN A 6 -4.92 3.70 19.67
CA GLN A 6 -6.01 4.18 20.50
C GLN A 6 -6.98 5.05 19.69
N TYR A 7 -6.46 6.02 18.94
CA TYR A 7 -7.27 6.89 18.08
C TYR A 7 -8.15 6.10 17.09
N ILE A 8 -7.56 5.14 16.39
CA ILE A 8 -8.32 4.29 15.46
C ILE A 8 -9.40 3.51 16.21
N LYS A 9 -9.08 2.94 17.38
CA LYS A 9 -10.06 2.20 18.19
C LYS A 9 -11.23 3.08 18.64
N ASP A 10 -10.93 4.29 19.10
CA ASP A 10 -11.92 5.19 19.71
C ASP A 10 -12.82 5.87 18.66
N PHE A 11 -12.27 6.28 17.51
CA PHE A 11 -12.98 7.10 16.53
C PHE A 11 -13.32 6.39 15.22
N ALA A 12 -12.55 5.39 14.79
CA ALA A 12 -12.74 4.73 13.50
C ALA A 12 -13.53 3.42 13.59
N SER A 13 -13.80 2.91 14.80
CA SER A 13 -14.54 1.66 15.06
C SER A 13 -14.09 0.46 14.19
N PRO A 14 -12.79 0.11 14.19
CA PRO A 14 -12.21 -0.91 13.31
C PRO A 14 -12.81 -2.31 13.49
N LEU A 15 -13.36 -2.62 14.68
CA LEU A 15 -14.11 -3.86 14.95
C LEU A 15 -15.25 -4.08 13.96
N ASN A 16 -15.94 -3.00 13.62
CA ASN A 16 -17.11 -3.05 12.75
C ASN A 16 -16.72 -3.25 11.28
N TRP A 17 -15.50 -2.87 10.87
CA TRP A 17 -15.04 -3.05 9.50
C TRP A 17 -14.97 -4.53 9.11
N GLY A 18 -14.54 -5.40 10.02
CA GLY A 18 -14.58 -6.86 9.80
C GLY A 18 -16.00 -7.35 9.57
N ILE A 19 -16.95 -6.85 10.34
CA ILE A 19 -18.39 -7.13 10.18
C ILE A 19 -18.84 -6.65 8.79
N TYR A 20 -18.61 -5.39 8.43
CA TYR A 20 -19.05 -4.83 7.15
C TYR A 20 -18.49 -5.59 5.93
N ARG A 21 -17.22 -6.00 5.98
CA ARG A 21 -16.62 -6.83 4.92
C ARG A 21 -17.21 -8.24 4.86
N ASN A 22 -17.51 -8.85 6.00
CA ASN A 22 -18.18 -10.16 6.03
C ASN A 22 -19.60 -10.06 5.47
N PHE A 23 -20.34 -9.00 5.83
CA PHE A 23 -21.64 -8.68 5.23
C PHE A 23 -21.54 -8.50 3.71
N TYR A 24 -20.50 -7.80 3.22
CA TYR A 24 -20.23 -7.66 1.79
C TYR A 24 -19.95 -9.01 1.09
N ARG A 25 -19.22 -9.92 1.74
CA ARG A 25 -18.91 -11.27 1.23
C ARG A 25 -20.09 -12.25 1.33
N GLY A 26 -21.20 -11.85 1.93
CA GLY A 26 -22.34 -12.73 2.20
C GLY A 26 -22.09 -13.72 3.34
N GLU A 27 -21.06 -13.48 4.16
CA GLU A 27 -20.72 -14.31 5.32
C GLU A 27 -21.53 -13.87 6.55
N PHE A 28 -22.78 -14.29 6.62
CA PHE A 28 -23.67 -14.02 7.75
C PHE A 28 -23.49 -15.07 8.86
N GLN A 29 -22.30 -15.13 9.46
CA GLN A 29 -21.93 -16.28 10.31
C GLN A 29 -22.75 -16.41 11.61
N HIS A 30 -23.32 -15.34 12.17
CA HIS A 30 -24.10 -15.44 13.42
C HIS A 30 -25.32 -14.50 13.42
N GLY A 31 -26.53 -15.08 13.37
CA GLY A 31 -27.73 -14.40 13.83
C GLY A 31 -27.79 -14.39 15.37
N ILE A 32 -28.54 -13.46 15.95
CA ILE A 32 -28.96 -13.53 17.35
C ILE A 32 -29.66 -14.88 17.54
N LYS A 33 -29.12 -15.76 18.39
CA LYS A 33 -29.62 -17.13 18.70
C LYS A 33 -29.38 -18.25 17.65
N GLY A 34 -28.18 -18.38 17.10
CA GLY A 34 -27.75 -19.66 16.49
C GLY A 34 -28.55 -20.16 15.27
N LYS A 35 -29.35 -19.31 14.63
CA LYS A 35 -30.08 -19.61 13.39
C LYS A 35 -29.39 -18.95 12.19
N ARG A 36 -29.44 -19.61 11.03
CA ARG A 36 -29.04 -19.02 9.73
C ARG A 36 -29.90 -17.79 9.49
N LYS A 37 -29.29 -16.61 9.47
CA LYS A 37 -29.98 -15.35 9.19
C LYS A 37 -29.92 -15.09 7.68
N TYR A 38 -31.03 -15.27 6.98
CA TYR A 38 -31.18 -14.71 5.64
C TYR A 38 -31.17 -13.18 5.79
N SER A 39 -30.04 -12.57 5.48
CA SER A 39 -29.86 -11.12 5.53
C SER A 39 -29.68 -10.61 4.11
N VAL A 40 -30.56 -9.70 3.68
CA VAL A 40 -30.34 -8.95 2.45
C VAL A 40 -29.38 -7.81 2.78
N ALA A 41 -28.21 -7.78 2.15
CA ALA A 41 -27.25 -6.70 2.30
C ALA A 41 -27.73 -5.44 1.55
N LEU A 42 -28.79 -4.78 2.06
CA LEU A 42 -29.37 -3.57 1.47
C LEU A 42 -28.33 -2.47 1.27
N ILE A 43 -27.45 -2.28 2.26
CA ILE A 43 -26.34 -1.31 2.20
C ILE A 43 -25.42 -1.61 1.01
N PHE A 44 -25.14 -2.89 0.72
CA PHE A 44 -24.33 -3.27 -0.42
C PHE A 44 -25.03 -2.99 -1.75
N ALA A 45 -26.32 -3.28 -1.86
CA ALA A 45 -27.09 -2.95 -3.07
C ALA A 45 -27.06 -1.44 -3.37
N ILE A 46 -27.22 -0.62 -2.32
CA ILE A 46 -27.12 0.84 -2.41
C ILE A 46 -25.71 1.26 -2.82
N LEU A 47 -24.65 0.81 -2.12
CA LEU A 47 -23.26 1.12 -2.45
C LEU A 47 -22.91 0.72 -3.90
N ARG A 48 -23.31 -0.47 -4.34
CA ARG A 48 -23.07 -0.96 -5.71
C ARG A 48 -23.76 -0.09 -6.76
N SER A 49 -24.96 0.41 -6.48
CA SER A 49 -25.68 1.32 -7.37
C SER A 49 -25.05 2.73 -7.43
N MET A 50 -24.44 3.18 -6.33
CA MET A 50 -23.77 4.48 -6.26
C MET A 50 -22.38 4.47 -6.88
N LEU A 51 -21.65 3.35 -6.80
CA LEU A 51 -20.27 3.23 -7.28
C LEU A 51 -20.07 3.86 -8.68
N PRO A 52 -20.84 3.50 -9.73
CA PRO A 52 -20.70 4.09 -11.06
C PRO A 52 -20.84 5.61 -11.15
N ARG A 53 -21.53 6.24 -10.18
CA ARG A 53 -21.75 7.69 -10.12
C ARG A 53 -20.60 8.44 -9.46
N ILE A 54 -19.82 7.78 -8.60
CA ILE A 54 -18.79 8.41 -7.77
C ILE A 54 -17.43 8.44 -8.48
N TYR A 55 -17.07 7.39 -9.24
CA TYR A 55 -15.80 7.39 -9.97
C TYR A 55 -15.96 7.88 -11.41
N PHE A 56 -14.91 8.51 -11.93
CA PHE A 56 -14.83 8.86 -13.34
C PHE A 56 -14.86 7.60 -14.21
N THR A 57 -15.91 7.45 -15.03
CA THR A 57 -16.06 6.29 -15.93
C THR A 57 -14.84 6.10 -16.82
N ASN A 58 -14.12 7.17 -17.15
CA ASN A 58 -12.84 7.14 -17.84
C ASN A 58 -11.92 8.22 -17.26
N PRO A 59 -11.03 7.91 -16.29
CA PRO A 59 -10.12 8.90 -15.76
C PRO A 59 -9.16 9.32 -16.86
N GLN A 60 -9.22 10.60 -17.23
CA GLN A 60 -8.33 11.21 -18.21
C GLN A 60 -7.81 12.53 -17.66
N VAL A 61 -6.54 12.79 -17.94
CA VAL A 61 -5.94 14.10 -17.69
C VAL A 61 -6.08 14.91 -18.97
N VAL A 62 -6.51 16.17 -18.79
CA VAL A 62 -6.51 17.18 -19.85
C VAL A 62 -5.42 18.18 -19.48
N VAL A 63 -4.36 18.23 -20.29
CA VAL A 63 -3.26 19.16 -20.08
C VAL A 63 -3.58 20.41 -20.90
N THR A 64 -3.59 21.56 -20.22
CA THR A 64 -3.74 22.87 -20.85
C THR A 64 -2.41 23.59 -20.76
N ASN A 65 -2.06 24.33 -21.81
CA ASN A 65 -0.84 25.12 -21.84
C ASN A 65 -1.11 26.48 -21.17
N GLU A 66 -0.30 26.84 -20.19
CA GLU A 66 -0.37 28.16 -19.56
C GLU A 66 0.19 29.24 -20.49
N VAL A 67 1.21 28.90 -21.29
CA VAL A 67 1.87 29.80 -22.23
C VAL A 67 1.36 29.54 -23.66
N PRO A 68 1.00 30.58 -24.43
CA PRO A 68 0.63 30.42 -25.84
C PRO A 68 1.79 29.87 -26.67
N GLY A 69 1.50 29.04 -27.67
CA GLY A 69 2.50 28.45 -28.57
C GLY A 69 2.93 27.00 -28.24
N TYR A 70 2.68 26.51 -27.02
CA TYR A 70 3.04 25.15 -26.60
C TYR A 70 1.92 24.10 -26.77
N TYR A 71 1.05 24.30 -27.78
CA TYR A 71 -0.11 23.44 -27.98
C TYR A 71 0.27 21.99 -28.35
N LEU A 72 1.32 21.80 -29.14
CA LEU A 72 1.74 20.45 -29.54
C LEU A 72 2.31 19.68 -28.35
N GLN A 73 3.15 20.34 -27.55
CA GLN A 73 3.78 19.77 -26.37
C GLN A 73 2.73 19.35 -25.33
N SER A 74 1.73 20.20 -25.07
CA SER A 74 0.64 19.86 -24.15
C SER A 74 -0.15 18.64 -24.61
N LYS A 75 -0.42 18.50 -25.92
CA LYS A 75 -1.07 17.30 -26.48
C LYS A 75 -0.21 16.04 -26.36
N ILE A 76 1.10 16.16 -26.53
CA ILE A 76 2.03 15.04 -26.36
C ILE A 76 2.02 14.58 -24.90
N VAL A 77 2.21 15.50 -23.94
CA VAL A 77 2.18 15.19 -22.50
C VAL A 77 0.85 14.58 -22.11
N GLN A 78 -0.27 15.16 -22.56
CA GLN A 78 -1.61 14.61 -22.34
C GLN A 78 -1.74 13.17 -22.83
N LYS A 79 -1.20 12.82 -24.00
CA LYS A 79 -1.26 11.45 -24.53
C LYS A 79 -0.39 10.50 -23.72
N ILE A 80 0.79 10.93 -23.27
CA ILE A 80 1.69 10.15 -22.42
C ILE A 80 1.02 9.85 -21.08
N ASP A 81 0.48 10.86 -20.40
CA ASP A 81 -0.18 10.71 -19.10
C ASP A 81 -1.40 9.79 -19.19
N ASN A 82 -2.24 9.96 -20.20
CA ASN A 82 -3.41 9.11 -20.40
C ASN A 82 -3.02 7.66 -20.74
N LYS A 83 -1.91 7.45 -21.46
CA LYS A 83 -1.37 6.10 -21.70
C LYS A 83 -0.88 5.48 -20.39
N MET A 84 -0.24 6.27 -19.54
CA MET A 84 0.26 5.85 -18.23
C MET A 84 -0.87 5.46 -17.28
N ILE A 85 -1.92 6.29 -17.15
CA ILE A 85 -3.12 6.02 -16.34
C ILE A 85 -3.80 4.70 -16.73
N ARG A 86 -3.84 4.39 -18.03
CA ARG A 86 -4.40 3.12 -18.52
C ARG A 86 -3.52 1.93 -18.15
N LYS A 87 -2.20 2.08 -18.23
CA LYS A 87 -1.25 1.01 -17.90
C LYS A 87 -1.19 0.71 -16.41
N THR A 88 -1.26 1.73 -15.55
CA THR A 88 -1.23 1.57 -14.08
C THR A 88 -2.55 1.06 -13.50
N LYS A 89 -3.58 0.90 -14.35
CA LYS A 89 -4.94 0.48 -13.94
C LYS A 89 -5.55 1.35 -12.83
N LEU A 90 -5.23 2.64 -12.80
CA LEU A 90 -5.72 3.58 -11.77
C LEU A 90 -7.25 3.52 -11.58
N LYS A 91 -8.01 3.35 -12.66
CA LYS A 91 -9.48 3.18 -12.60
C LYS A 91 -9.91 2.01 -11.73
N GLN A 92 -9.18 0.90 -11.78
CA GLN A 92 -9.46 -0.28 -10.96
C GLN A 92 -9.17 0.04 -9.50
N THR A 93 -8.00 0.61 -9.19
CA THR A 93 -7.63 1.03 -7.83
C THR A 93 -8.66 1.97 -7.23
N LEU A 94 -9.10 2.99 -7.98
CA LEU A 94 -10.13 3.94 -7.51
C LEU A 94 -11.47 3.29 -7.20
N LYS A 95 -11.91 2.30 -7.99
CA LYS A 95 -13.15 1.55 -7.70
C LYS A 95 -13.05 0.78 -6.39
N GLU A 96 -11.92 0.14 -6.16
CA GLU A 96 -11.67 -0.62 -4.95
C GLU A 96 -11.59 0.31 -3.73
N LEU A 97 -10.93 1.47 -3.87
CA LEU A 97 -10.88 2.49 -2.82
C LEU A 97 -12.25 3.05 -2.44
N ILE A 98 -13.11 3.36 -3.42
CA ILE A 98 -14.46 3.88 -3.12
C ILE A 98 -15.32 2.81 -2.44
N LEU A 99 -15.16 1.55 -2.84
CA LEU A 99 -15.82 0.44 -2.16
C LEU A 99 -15.35 0.34 -0.71
N ASP A 100 -14.03 0.34 -0.47
CA ASP A 100 -13.47 0.28 0.87
C ASP A 100 -13.86 1.52 1.70
N ALA A 101 -13.99 2.70 1.09
CA ALA A 101 -14.47 3.92 1.73
C ALA A 101 -15.96 3.85 2.07
N GLY A 102 -16.76 3.22 1.22
CA GLY A 102 -18.17 2.95 1.51
C GLY A 102 -18.37 2.01 2.71
N LEU A 103 -17.39 1.13 2.99
CA LEU A 103 -17.44 0.19 4.11
C LEU A 103 -16.76 0.73 5.38
N CYS A 104 -15.62 1.40 5.24
CA CYS A 104 -14.75 1.80 6.35
C CYS A 104 -14.72 3.33 6.59
N GLY A 105 -15.40 4.11 5.76
CA GLY A 105 -15.45 5.58 5.82
C GLY A 105 -14.29 6.23 5.07
N THR A 106 -13.07 6.12 5.59
CA THR A 106 -11.87 6.74 5.01
C THR A 106 -10.87 5.68 4.57
N VAL A 107 -10.28 5.87 3.38
CA VAL A 107 -9.25 4.97 2.84
C VAL A 107 -8.10 5.78 2.26
N PRO A 108 -6.83 5.45 2.59
CA PRO A 108 -5.68 6.10 1.99
C PRO A 108 -5.44 5.55 0.59
N LEU A 109 -5.10 6.45 -0.34
CA LEU A 109 -4.51 6.09 -1.62
C LEU A 109 -2.99 6.18 -1.48
N LEU A 110 -2.30 5.08 -1.78
CA LEU A 110 -0.85 5.03 -1.81
C LEU A 110 -0.37 5.33 -3.23
N THR A 111 0.57 6.25 -3.34
CA THR A 111 1.22 6.58 -4.61
C THR A 111 2.72 6.40 -4.48
N GLY A 112 3.36 5.89 -5.51
CA GLY A 112 4.81 5.73 -5.55
C GLY A 112 5.36 5.79 -6.96
N PHE A 113 6.67 5.61 -7.08
CA PHE A 113 7.39 5.60 -8.34
C PHE A 113 8.38 4.44 -8.35
N ASP A 114 8.53 3.79 -9.51
CA ASP A 114 9.50 2.73 -9.79
C ASP A 114 9.25 1.39 -9.07
N THR A 115 9.29 1.37 -7.74
CA THR A 115 9.21 0.17 -6.90
C THR A 115 8.10 0.28 -5.86
N GLU A 116 7.59 -0.87 -5.37
CA GLU A 116 6.53 -0.93 -4.35
C GLU A 116 7.06 -0.59 -2.94
N TYR A 117 8.24 -1.13 -2.60
CA TYR A 117 8.79 -1.09 -1.25
C TYR A 117 9.92 -0.06 -1.06
N GLY A 118 9.94 0.98 -1.89
CA GLY A 118 10.84 2.12 -1.72
C GLY A 118 11.92 2.19 -2.79
N TYR A 119 12.17 3.41 -3.26
CA TYR A 119 13.19 3.72 -4.24
C TYR A 119 14.51 4.01 -3.53
N ASP A 120 15.58 3.34 -3.93
CA ASP A 120 16.93 3.67 -3.45
C ASP A 120 17.81 4.08 -4.64
N PRO A 121 18.26 5.36 -4.70
CA PRO A 121 19.06 5.86 -5.80
C PRO A 121 20.42 5.17 -5.93
N ARG A 122 20.89 4.44 -4.91
CA ARG A 122 22.14 3.66 -4.97
C ARG A 122 22.09 2.54 -6.00
N PHE A 123 20.90 2.09 -6.38
CA PHE A 123 20.67 0.96 -7.28
C PHE A 123 20.12 1.39 -8.65
N LYS A 124 20.37 2.65 -9.05
CA LYS A 124 20.06 3.13 -10.39
C LYS A 124 20.92 2.40 -11.42
N GLU A 125 20.33 2.07 -12.57
CA GLU A 125 21.11 1.61 -13.71
C GLU A 125 21.86 2.78 -14.37
N THR A 126 23.17 2.60 -14.53
CA THR A 126 23.97 3.38 -15.46
C THR A 126 24.21 2.53 -16.70
N VAL A 127 23.83 3.05 -17.87
CA VAL A 127 24.18 2.46 -19.16
C VAL A 127 25.27 3.31 -19.79
N THR A 128 26.37 2.67 -20.16
CA THR A 128 27.45 3.33 -20.90
C THR A 128 26.98 3.58 -22.34
N ASP A 129 26.95 4.85 -22.73
CA ASP A 129 26.74 5.27 -24.12
C ASP A 129 27.90 4.80 -25.01
N ASP A 130 27.72 4.81 -26.32
CA ASP A 130 28.76 4.47 -27.32
C ASP A 130 30.00 5.38 -27.21
N GLU A 131 29.86 6.55 -26.57
CA GLU A 131 30.93 7.49 -26.24
C GLU A 131 31.62 7.22 -24.88
N GLY A 132 31.27 6.13 -24.19
CA GLY A 132 31.85 5.76 -22.90
C GLY A 132 31.36 6.59 -21.70
N LYS A 133 30.28 7.37 -21.87
CA LYS A 133 29.64 8.09 -20.76
C LYS A 133 28.55 7.25 -20.12
N GLU A 134 28.60 7.10 -18.81
CA GLU A 134 27.51 6.51 -18.03
C GLU A 134 26.29 7.45 -18.05
N ILE A 135 25.23 7.03 -18.73
CA ILE A 135 23.92 7.67 -18.75
C ILE A 135 23.00 6.93 -17.79
N GLU A 136 22.43 7.65 -16.83
CA GLU A 136 21.44 7.09 -15.89
C GLU A 136 20.14 6.77 -16.64
N ILE A 137 19.77 5.49 -16.70
CA ILE A 137 18.43 5.08 -17.15
C ILE A 137 17.50 5.13 -15.94
N GLY A 138 16.37 5.84 -16.07
CA GLY A 138 15.48 6.22 -14.95
C GLY A 138 14.67 5.11 -14.28
N GLY A 139 15.24 3.92 -14.06
CA GLY A 139 14.64 2.81 -13.30
C GLY A 139 15.66 2.08 -12.43
N THR A 140 15.18 1.42 -11.37
CA THR A 140 16.00 0.58 -10.48
C THR A 140 15.65 -0.89 -10.64
N LEU A 141 16.66 -1.78 -10.57
CA LEU A 141 16.47 -3.24 -10.59
C LEU A 141 16.08 -3.83 -9.23
N LEU A 142 15.67 -3.00 -8.28
CA LEU A 142 15.28 -3.39 -6.92
C LEU A 142 14.05 -4.32 -6.86
N GLN A 143 13.34 -4.48 -7.98
CA GLN A 143 12.25 -5.44 -8.11
C GLN A 143 12.74 -6.89 -8.27
N PHE A 144 14.03 -7.11 -8.48
CA PHE A 144 14.62 -8.42 -8.74
C PHE A 144 15.69 -8.77 -7.71
N ASP A 145 15.83 -10.06 -7.41
CA ASP A 145 16.93 -10.59 -6.61
C ASP A 145 18.22 -10.52 -7.44
N GLU A 146 19.27 -9.89 -6.89
CA GLU A 146 20.58 -9.76 -7.53
C GLU A 146 21.19 -11.12 -7.90
N LYS A 147 20.87 -12.17 -7.16
CA LYS A 147 21.51 -13.49 -7.31
C LYS A 147 20.75 -14.43 -8.23
N THR A 148 19.42 -14.48 -8.12
CA THR A 148 18.60 -15.42 -8.89
C THR A 148 17.91 -14.78 -10.08
N GLY A 149 17.81 -13.45 -10.10
CA GLY A 149 16.99 -12.72 -11.08
C GLY A 149 15.49 -12.90 -10.87
N ASP A 150 15.07 -13.55 -9.77
CA ASP A 150 13.66 -13.73 -9.45
C ASP A 150 13.04 -12.41 -9.01
N ARG A 151 11.74 -12.25 -9.28
CA ARG A 151 11.02 -11.03 -8.93
C ARG A 151 10.69 -11.03 -7.42
N LEU A 152 11.16 -10.00 -6.71
CA LEU A 152 10.88 -9.74 -5.29
C LEU A 152 9.54 -9.01 -5.08
N GLU A 153 9.04 -8.32 -6.10
CA GLU A 153 7.79 -7.55 -6.07
C GLU A 153 6.74 -8.17 -6.99
N TYR A 154 5.61 -8.62 -6.43
CA TYR A 154 4.62 -9.41 -7.17
C TYR A 154 3.60 -8.56 -7.94
N ASN A 155 3.51 -7.26 -7.64
CA ASN A 155 2.51 -6.39 -8.25
C ASN A 155 2.87 -6.09 -9.71
N GLN A 156 2.12 -6.70 -10.63
CA GLN A 156 2.33 -6.53 -12.07
C GLN A 156 1.98 -5.13 -12.58
N ASN A 157 1.22 -4.34 -11.81
CA ASN A 157 0.85 -2.98 -12.20
C ASN A 157 1.94 -1.95 -11.85
N ILE A 158 2.89 -2.34 -10.99
CA ILE A 158 4.07 -1.55 -10.62
C ILE A 158 5.18 -1.92 -11.61
N ILE A 159 5.60 -0.95 -12.40
CA ILE A 159 6.57 -1.12 -13.49
C ILE A 159 7.73 -0.17 -13.24
N PRO A 160 8.99 -0.63 -13.37
CA PRO A 160 10.14 0.23 -13.20
C PRO A 160 10.09 1.50 -14.07
N GLY A 161 10.54 2.62 -13.52
CA GLY A 161 10.55 3.94 -14.14
C GLY A 161 9.17 4.55 -14.37
N ARG A 162 8.12 4.07 -13.69
CA ARG A 162 6.76 4.63 -13.81
C ARG A 162 6.13 4.94 -12.45
N PRO A 163 5.28 5.97 -12.37
CA PRO A 163 4.42 6.19 -11.22
C PRO A 163 3.37 5.10 -11.15
N TRP A 164 2.95 4.77 -9.93
CA TRP A 164 1.91 3.81 -9.66
C TRP A 164 1.03 4.29 -8.50
N ALA A 165 -0.15 3.70 -8.42
CA ALA A 165 -1.16 4.04 -7.43
C ALA A 165 -1.83 2.75 -6.98
N ASP A 166 -1.77 2.46 -5.68
CA ASP A 166 -2.37 1.27 -5.10
C ASP A 166 -3.18 1.61 -3.85
N LYS A 167 -4.07 0.70 -3.46
CA LYS A 167 -4.85 0.84 -2.25
C LYS A 167 -4.07 0.26 -1.07
N ILE A 168 -4.23 0.89 0.08
CA ILE A 168 -3.84 0.29 1.36
C ILE A 168 -5.09 0.06 2.19
N ARG A 169 -5.11 -1.06 2.92
CA ARG A 169 -6.19 -1.32 3.87
C ARG A 169 -6.18 -0.24 4.97
N PRO A 170 -7.34 0.32 5.35
CA PRO A 170 -7.40 1.33 6.41
C PRO A 170 -6.79 0.88 7.74
N GLU A 171 -6.84 -0.42 8.07
CA GLU A 171 -6.20 -0.93 9.29
C GLU A 171 -4.68 -0.87 9.25
N PHE A 172 -4.11 -0.83 8.06
CA PHE A 172 -2.67 -0.90 7.82
C PHE A 172 -2.05 0.48 7.66
N PHE A 173 -2.83 1.55 7.79
CA PHE A 173 -2.35 2.90 7.69
C PHE A 173 -2.66 3.67 8.97
N MET A 174 -1.67 4.38 9.50
CA MET A 174 -1.80 5.12 10.74
C MET A 174 -1.18 6.49 10.64
N VAL A 175 -1.85 7.42 11.31
CA VAL A 175 -1.42 8.80 11.49
C VAL A 175 -1.52 9.17 12.98
N PRO A 176 -0.77 10.18 13.44
CA PRO A 176 -0.88 10.69 14.80
C PRO A 176 -2.29 11.25 15.10
N TYR A 177 -2.65 11.18 16.37
CA TYR A 177 -3.90 11.75 16.88
C TYR A 177 -3.97 13.27 16.68
N GLY A 178 -5.17 13.77 16.38
CA GLY A 178 -5.48 15.21 16.42
C GLY A 178 -5.26 15.99 15.12
N TYR A 179 -5.02 15.29 14.01
CA TYR A 179 -4.84 15.91 12.69
C TYR A 179 -6.05 15.69 11.79
N ASP A 180 -6.48 16.74 11.10
CA ASP A 180 -7.61 16.75 10.17
C ASP A 180 -7.21 16.43 8.72
N ARG A 181 -5.96 16.73 8.35
CA ARG A 181 -5.44 16.59 6.99
C ARG A 181 -4.09 15.89 6.96
N LEU A 182 -3.91 15.04 5.96
CA LEU A 182 -2.69 14.23 5.82
C LEU A 182 -1.42 15.08 5.67
N HIS A 183 -1.45 16.19 4.93
CA HIS A 183 -0.26 17.05 4.74
C HIS A 183 0.21 17.79 5.99
N LYS A 184 -0.53 17.72 7.11
CA LYS A 184 -0.13 18.33 8.39
C LYS A 184 0.48 17.31 9.35
N VAL A 185 0.40 16.02 9.06
CA VAL A 185 0.84 14.99 10.00
C VAL A 185 2.37 15.02 10.13
N PRO A 186 2.94 14.95 11.34
CA PRO A 186 4.39 14.91 11.51
C PRO A 186 5.01 13.58 11.09
N TRP A 187 4.21 12.50 11.08
CA TRP A 187 4.65 11.20 10.60
C TRP A 187 3.44 10.42 10.08
N GLU A 188 3.70 9.52 9.15
CA GLU A 188 2.75 8.54 8.67
C GLU A 188 3.38 7.15 8.78
N MET A 189 2.54 6.14 8.96
CA MET A 189 3.00 4.77 9.08
C MET A 189 2.11 3.84 8.28
N ARG A 190 2.75 2.97 7.49
CA ARG A 190 2.09 1.87 6.79
C ARG A 190 2.60 0.52 7.26
N MET A 191 1.70 -0.45 7.27
CA MET A 191 2.01 -1.85 7.49
C MET A 191 1.81 -2.62 6.19
N TYR A 192 2.71 -3.53 5.90
CA TYR A 192 2.54 -4.47 4.80
C TYR A 192 3.15 -5.82 5.16
N VAL A 193 2.78 -6.84 4.38
CA VAL A 193 3.19 -8.23 4.61
C VAL A 193 4.01 -8.69 3.43
N ARG A 194 5.16 -9.29 3.69
CA ARG A 194 6.04 -9.89 2.67
C ARG A 194 6.48 -11.28 3.09
N HIS A 195 6.86 -12.11 2.11
CA HIS A 195 7.47 -13.40 2.38
C HIS A 195 8.84 -13.21 3.04
N LEU A 196 9.18 -14.07 4.00
CA LEU A 196 10.42 -13.96 4.78
C LEU A 196 11.66 -14.02 3.88
N ASP A 197 11.64 -14.91 2.88
CA ASP A 197 12.76 -15.07 1.95
C ASP A 197 12.97 -13.82 1.11
N ASP A 198 11.90 -13.19 0.63
CA ASP A 198 11.99 -11.96 -0.18
C ASP A 198 12.53 -10.80 0.65
N VAL A 199 12.15 -10.71 1.92
CA VAL A 199 12.65 -9.69 2.85
C VAL A 199 14.15 -9.90 3.12
N LYS A 200 14.61 -11.15 3.22
CA LYS A 200 16.02 -11.48 3.43
C LYS A 200 16.89 -11.23 2.20
N LYS A 201 16.29 -11.36 1.01
CA LYS A 201 16.94 -11.13 -0.28
C LYS A 201 16.93 -9.66 -0.70
N ASP A 202 16.12 -8.83 -0.05
CA ASP A 202 16.02 -7.41 -0.38
C ASP A 202 17.32 -6.65 -0.04
N PRO A 203 18.06 -6.14 -1.03
CA PRO A 203 19.35 -5.49 -0.80
C PRO A 203 19.21 -4.16 -0.04
N ARG A 204 18.01 -3.57 0.02
CA ARG A 204 17.75 -2.33 0.78
C ARG A 204 17.83 -2.55 2.29
N LEU A 205 17.62 -3.77 2.77
CA LEU A 205 17.45 -4.06 4.20
C LEU A 205 18.75 -4.57 4.84
N VAL A 206 19.35 -3.76 5.72
CA VAL A 206 20.69 -4.05 6.27
C VAL A 206 20.67 -5.14 7.36
N ASN A 207 19.60 -5.22 8.15
CA ASN A 207 19.51 -6.13 9.30
C ASN A 207 18.51 -7.29 9.09
N ALA A 208 18.38 -7.79 7.85
CA ALA A 208 17.34 -8.76 7.50
C ALA A 208 17.64 -10.23 7.86
N LYS A 209 18.91 -10.59 8.13
CA LYS A 209 19.33 -11.99 8.31
C LYS A 209 18.66 -12.70 9.50
N ASP A 210 18.49 -11.99 10.61
CA ASP A 210 17.98 -12.54 11.87
C ASP A 210 16.44 -12.43 12.00
N ILE A 211 15.75 -11.96 10.96
CA ILE A 211 14.30 -11.84 10.94
C ILE A 211 13.69 -13.25 11.00
N LYS A 212 12.66 -13.37 11.85
CA LYS A 212 11.81 -14.56 11.95
C LYS A 212 10.41 -14.24 11.46
N ALA A 213 9.76 -15.23 10.87
CA ALA A 213 8.35 -15.14 10.51
C ALA A 213 7.52 -14.80 11.75
N ASN A 214 6.67 -13.78 11.61
CA ASN A 214 5.79 -13.29 12.69
C ASN A 214 4.35 -13.05 12.20
N ALA A 215 4.06 -13.33 10.92
CA ALA A 215 2.74 -13.11 10.35
C ALA A 215 1.91 -14.39 10.31
N ILE A 216 0.68 -14.26 10.79
CA ILE A 216 -0.36 -15.27 10.70
C ILE A 216 -1.32 -14.78 9.63
N THR A 217 -1.72 -15.66 8.71
CA THR A 217 -2.70 -15.37 7.67
C THR A 217 -4.08 -14.94 8.20
N THR A 218 -4.36 -15.14 9.50
CA THR A 218 -5.58 -14.72 10.20
C THR A 218 -5.29 -13.66 11.26
N PHE A 219 -4.85 -12.48 10.81
CA PHE A 219 -4.59 -11.35 11.69
C PHE A 219 -5.90 -10.68 12.17
N ASP A 220 -6.13 -10.71 13.48
CA ASP A 220 -7.28 -10.09 14.16
C ASP A 220 -6.78 -8.91 15.01
N TRP A 221 -6.97 -7.68 14.51
CA TRP A 221 -6.49 -6.41 15.09
C TRP A 221 -6.90 -6.20 16.56
N MET A 222 -7.97 -6.86 16.99
CA MET A 222 -8.66 -6.55 18.25
C MET A 222 -8.56 -7.69 19.28
N LYS A 223 -7.97 -8.83 18.90
CA LYS A 223 -7.54 -9.82 19.88
C LYS A 223 -6.18 -9.41 20.42
N GLU A 224 -6.19 -8.94 21.65
CA GLU A 224 -5.05 -8.44 22.46
C GLU A 224 -3.86 -9.42 22.63
N LYS A 225 -3.93 -10.61 22.03
CA LYS A 225 -2.80 -11.53 22.01
C LYS A 225 -1.82 -11.05 20.95
N LYS A 226 -0.77 -10.37 21.44
CA LYS A 226 0.57 -10.26 20.83
C LYS A 226 0.75 -11.17 19.60
N LEU A 227 0.99 -10.59 18.41
CA LEU A 227 1.15 -11.33 17.14
C LEU A 227 2.06 -12.56 17.27
N HIS A 228 3.16 -12.42 18.02
CA HIS A 228 4.15 -13.46 18.25
C HIS A 228 3.66 -14.66 19.09
N GLN A 229 2.46 -14.59 19.68
CA GLN A 229 1.90 -15.64 20.53
C GLN A 229 0.82 -16.47 19.85
N MET A 230 0.32 -16.05 18.69
CA MET A 230 -0.58 -16.87 17.90
C MET A 230 0.28 -17.54 16.82
N MET A 231 0.76 -18.76 17.04
CA MET A 231 1.26 -19.54 15.90
C MET A 231 0.05 -19.95 15.06
N PRO A 232 0.11 -19.87 13.71
CA PRO A 232 -0.88 -20.53 12.88
C PRO A 232 -0.97 -22.01 13.28
N LYS A 233 -2.18 -22.57 13.44
CA LYS A 233 -2.34 -24.02 13.61
C LYS A 233 -1.96 -24.80 12.32
N GLN A 234 -1.76 -24.10 11.20
CA GLN A 234 -1.31 -24.61 9.91
C GLN A 234 -0.25 -23.65 9.35
N ASN A 235 0.92 -24.15 8.98
CA ASN A 235 1.96 -23.34 8.32
C ASN A 235 1.45 -22.90 6.94
N PHE A 236 0.96 -21.67 6.84
CA PHE A 236 0.52 -21.05 5.58
C PHE A 236 1.66 -20.36 4.81
N GLY A 237 2.92 -20.56 5.23
CA GLY A 237 4.11 -19.90 4.70
C GLY A 237 4.76 -18.96 5.72
N ASP A 238 6.04 -18.65 5.50
CA ASP A 238 6.82 -17.78 6.37
C ASP A 238 6.62 -16.32 5.93
N PHE A 239 5.67 -15.64 6.55
CA PHE A 239 5.39 -14.22 6.29
C PHE A 239 5.88 -13.32 7.42
N VAL A 240 6.19 -12.07 7.07
CA VAL A 240 6.68 -11.05 7.99
C VAL A 240 5.85 -9.78 7.89
N PHE A 241 5.43 -9.25 9.04
CA PHE A 241 4.86 -7.91 9.16
C PHE A 241 5.97 -6.87 9.26
N LEU A 242 5.94 -5.93 8.32
CA LEU A 242 6.84 -4.80 8.25
C LEU A 242 6.05 -3.52 8.47
N TRP A 243 6.62 -2.63 9.27
CA TRP A 243 6.14 -1.28 9.49
C TRP A 243 7.11 -0.32 8.85
N GLU A 244 6.61 0.45 7.89
CA GLU A 244 7.32 1.59 7.33
C GLU A 244 6.77 2.85 7.98
N ILE A 245 7.66 3.62 8.57
CA ILE A 245 7.37 4.87 9.26
C ILE A 245 8.11 5.96 8.50
N ARG A 246 7.35 6.89 7.95
CA ARG A 246 7.88 8.10 7.35
C ARG A 246 7.72 9.24 8.35
N ASP A 247 8.84 9.72 8.85
CA ASP A 247 8.88 10.86 9.76
C ASP A 247 9.20 12.14 8.98
N LEU A 248 8.18 12.96 8.76
CA LEU A 248 8.29 14.23 8.04
C LEU A 248 9.04 15.29 8.86
N LYS A 249 9.11 15.14 10.19
CA LYS A 249 9.86 16.07 11.04
C LYS A 249 11.37 15.89 10.87
N THR A 250 11.84 14.65 10.81
CA THR A 250 13.28 14.36 10.65
C THR A 250 13.68 14.10 9.20
N GLY A 251 12.70 13.92 8.31
CA GLY A 251 12.92 13.52 6.92
C GLY A 251 13.53 12.13 6.85
N ARG A 252 13.09 11.20 7.69
CA ARG A 252 13.64 9.82 7.73
C ARG A 252 12.58 8.80 7.39
N LEU A 253 13.00 7.80 6.63
CA LEU A 253 12.24 6.59 6.36
C LEU A 253 12.81 5.45 7.21
N MET A 254 11.96 4.86 8.05
CA MET A 254 12.33 3.77 8.93
C MET A 254 11.49 2.54 8.64
N ILE A 255 12.13 1.38 8.50
CA ILE A 255 11.45 0.09 8.39
C ILE A 255 11.79 -0.77 9.60
N ILE A 256 10.77 -1.27 10.30
CA ILE A 256 10.91 -2.15 11.46
C ILE A 256 10.04 -3.39 11.32
N GLN A 257 10.51 -4.49 11.89
CA GLN A 257 9.70 -5.68 12.11
C GLN A 257 9.22 -5.70 13.57
N GLU A 258 7.94 -6.02 13.77
CA GLU A 258 7.43 -6.30 15.12
C GLU A 258 8.16 -7.50 15.76
N GLY A 259 8.78 -7.28 16.91
CA GLY A 259 9.57 -8.29 17.62
C GLY A 259 11.07 -8.25 17.34
N HIS A 260 11.51 -7.45 16.37
CA HIS A 260 12.94 -7.23 16.09
C HIS A 260 13.44 -5.94 16.75
N LYS A 261 14.62 -6.01 17.37
CA LYS A 261 15.18 -4.86 18.13
C LYS A 261 15.88 -3.83 17.25
N LYS A 262 16.32 -4.20 16.05
CA LYS A 262 17.08 -3.31 15.15
C LYS A 262 16.18 -2.82 14.00
N PHE A 263 16.45 -1.61 13.53
CA PHE A 263 15.87 -1.09 12.30
C PHE A 263 16.37 -1.90 11.10
N LEU A 264 15.46 -2.23 10.20
CA LEU A 264 15.80 -2.89 8.93
C LEU A 264 16.26 -1.86 7.89
N TYR A 265 15.66 -0.67 7.96
CA TYR A 265 16.00 0.50 7.16
C TYR A 265 15.86 1.75 8.05
N ASN A 266 16.77 2.71 7.91
CA ASN A 266 16.75 3.98 8.63
C ASN A 266 17.64 4.99 7.90
N GLU A 267 17.13 5.52 6.80
CA GLU A 267 17.83 6.49 5.96
C GLU A 267 17.06 7.80 5.90
N LYS A 268 17.74 8.85 5.45
CA LYS A 268 17.09 10.15 5.18
C LYS A 268 16.37 10.05 3.83
N ASP A 269 15.07 10.37 3.84
CA ASP A 269 14.19 10.45 2.66
C ASP A 269 14.51 11.71 1.83
#